data_AF-A0A174TRF8-F1
#
_entry.id   AF-A0A174TRF8-F1
#
_cell.length_a   1.000
_cell.length_b   1.000
_cell.length_c   1.000
_cell.angle_alpha   90.00
_cell.angle_beta   90.00
_cell.angle_gamma   90.00
#
_symmetry.space_group_name_H-M   'P 1'
#
loop_
_entity.id
_entity.type
_entity.pdbx_description
1 polymer ?
#
loop_
_entity_poly.entity_id
_entity_poly.type
_entity_poly.pdbx_seq_one_letter_code
_entity_poly.pdbx_strand_id
1 'polypeptide(L)' 'MLMEEALRRLRADGYLNCYVFVLRENEGARRFYARHGFAWDGTEEHIPFPHDMTCVDLRYTKQL' A
#
# COMPACT_ATOMS: atom_id res chain seq x y z
N MET A 1 -3.25 -7.34 -15.71
CA MET A 1 -4.13 -7.54 -14.52
C MET A 1 -4.62 -6.20 -13.97
N LEU A 2 -5.62 -6.17 -13.07
CA LEU A 2 -6.25 -4.93 -12.54
C LEU A 2 -5.22 -3.91 -12.01
N MET A 3 -4.23 -4.36 -11.23
CA MET A 3 -3.21 -3.48 -10.65
C MET A 3 -2.35 -2.77 -11.70
N GLU A 4 -1.88 -3.50 -12.71
CA GLU A 4 -1.06 -2.93 -13.79
C GLU A 4 -1.84 -1.87 -14.58
N GLU A 5 -3.10 -2.13 -14.87
CA GLU A 5 -3.96 -1.18 -15.59
C GLU A 5 -4.25 0.07 -14.74
N ALA A 6 -4.51 -0.10 -13.44
CA ALA A 6 -4.67 1.04 -12.53
C ALA A 6 -3.42 1.91 -12.49
N LEU A 7 -2.23 1.31 -12.33
CA LEU A 7 -0.95 2.01 -12.36
C LEU A 7 -0.73 2.72 -13.70
N ARG A 8 -1.01 2.05 -14.83
CA ARG A 8 -0.87 2.63 -16.17
C ARG A 8 -1.74 3.88 -16.35
N ARG A 9 -2.99 3.86 -15.84
CA ARG A 9 -3.87 5.04 -15.90
C ARG A 9 -3.39 6.17 -15.01
N LEU A 10 -2.95 5.89 -13.78
CA LEU A 10 -2.38 6.92 -12.91
C LEU A 10 -1.16 7.60 -13.57
N ARG A 11 -0.30 6.83 -14.26
CA ARG A 11 0.80 7.40 -15.06
C ARG A 11 0.30 8.30 -16.19
N ALA A 12 -0.70 7.85 -16.94
CA ALA A 12 -1.27 8.60 -18.06
C ALA A 12 -1.95 9.91 -17.61
N ASP A 13 -2.52 9.91 -16.40
CA ASP A 13 -3.15 11.09 -15.79
C ASP A 13 -2.12 12.06 -15.15
N GLY A 14 -0.82 11.75 -15.21
CA GLY A 14 0.26 12.62 -14.77
C GLY A 14 0.64 12.51 -13.28
N TYR A 15 0.15 11.49 -12.56
CA TYR A 15 0.56 11.27 -11.17
C TYR A 15 1.99 10.72 -11.12
N LEU A 16 2.82 11.32 -10.25
CA LEU A 16 4.23 10.95 -10.08
C LEU A 16 4.46 9.84 -9.05
N ASN A 17 3.54 9.70 -8.10
CA ASN A 17 3.63 8.74 -7.00
C ASN A 17 2.25 8.20 -6.66
N CYS A 18 2.20 6.98 -6.15
CA CYS A 18 1.04 6.44 -5.48
C CYS A 18 1.43 5.71 -4.19
N TYR A 19 0.48 5.60 -3.27
CA TYR A 19 0.65 4.84 -2.04
C TYR A 19 -0.63 4.11 -1.67
N VAL A 20 -0.48 3.10 -0.82
CA VAL A 20 -1.56 2.33 -0.22
C VAL A 20 -1.18 1.98 1.21
N PHE A 21 -2.16 1.94 2.10
CA PHE A 21 -2.01 1.42 3.45
C PHE A 21 -2.36 -0.07 3.47
N VAL A 22 -1.50 -0.87 4.11
CA VAL A 22 -1.62 -2.33 4.16
C VAL A 22 -1.37 -2.80 5.59
N LEU A 23 -2.31 -3.55 6.16
CA LEU A 23 -2.16 -4.15 7.47
C LEU A 23 -0.83 -4.91 7.60
N ARG A 24 -0.08 -4.63 8.67
CA ARG A 24 1.21 -5.24 8.98
C ARG A 24 1.12 -6.77 8.99
N GLU A 25 0.03 -7.31 9.50
CA GLU A 25 -0.22 -8.75 9.63
C GLU A 25 -0.61 -9.41 8.30
N ASN A 26 -1.11 -8.64 7.31
CA ASN A 26 -1.54 -9.19 6.03
C ASN A 26 -0.36 -9.39 5.07
N GLU A 27 0.44 -10.42 5.34
CA GLU A 27 1.62 -10.71 4.52
C GLU A 27 1.30 -10.98 3.05
N GLY A 28 0.13 -11.55 2.77
CA GLY A 28 -0.33 -11.83 1.41
C GLY A 28 -0.48 -10.54 0.60
N ALA A 29 -1.15 -9.55 1.17
CA ALA A 29 -1.26 -8.22 0.57
C ALA A 29 0.11 -7.52 0.48
N ARG A 30 0.93 -7.57 1.53
CA ARG A 30 2.29 -6.98 1.50
C ARG A 30 3.15 -7.56 0.37
N ARG A 31 3.15 -8.88 0.19
CA ARG A 31 3.84 -9.54 -0.94
C ARG A 31 3.22 -9.18 -2.29
N PHE A 32 1.90 -9.05 -2.37
CA PHE A 32 1.22 -8.63 -3.58
C PHE A 32 1.68 -7.23 -4.03
N TYR A 33 1.65 -6.23 -3.15
CA TYR A 33 2.10 -4.88 -3.49
C TYR A 33 3.61 -4.82 -3.76
N ALA A 34 4.43 -5.57 -3.02
CA ALA A 34 5.86 -5.68 -3.28
C ALA A 34 6.15 -6.21 -4.70
N ARG A 35 5.42 -7.24 -5.16
CA ARG A 35 5.55 -7.76 -6.54
C ARG A 35 5.15 -6.75 -7.61
N HIS A 36 4.27 -5.80 -7.30
CA HIS A 36 3.93 -4.68 -8.18
C HIS A 36 4.88 -3.47 -8.03
N GLY A 37 5.97 -3.64 -7.28
CA GLY A 37 7.04 -2.65 -7.12
C GLY A 37 6.66 -1.49 -6.21
N PHE A 38 5.81 -1.73 -5.22
CA PHE A 38 5.67 -0.86 -4.06
C PHE A 38 6.66 -1.28 -2.96
N ALA A 39 7.08 -0.33 -2.13
CA ALA A 39 7.92 -0.59 -0.96
C ALA A 39 7.38 0.13 0.27
N TRP A 40 7.53 -0.47 1.45
CA TRP A 40 7.22 0.23 2.71
C TRP A 40 8.20 1.39 2.88
N ASP A 41 7.69 2.60 3.12
CA ASP A 41 8.50 3.81 3.28
C ASP A 41 8.91 4.09 4.74
N GLY A 42 8.62 3.16 5.66
CA GLY A 42 8.84 3.31 7.10
C GLY A 42 7.68 3.94 7.86
N THR A 43 6.65 4.46 7.17
CA THR A 43 5.47 5.04 7.81
C THR A 43 4.51 3.95 8.27
N GLU A 44 4.00 4.11 9.49
CA GLU A 44 2.98 3.26 10.09
C GLU A 44 1.85 4.10 10.67
N GLU A 45 0.61 3.66 10.50
CA GLU A 45 -0.57 4.21 11.15
C GLU A 45 -1.10 3.22 12.17
N HIS A 46 -1.18 3.64 13.43
CA HIS A 46 -1.73 2.87 14.54
C HIS A 46 -3.20 3.24 14.72
N ILE A 47 -4.09 2.34 14.32
CA ILE A 47 -5.53 2.55 14.31
C ILE A 47 -6.15 1.75 15.47
N PRO A 48 -6.74 2.43 16.48
CA PRO A 48 -7.47 1.75 17.54
C PRO A 48 -8.70 1.00 16.98
N PHE A 49 -8.86 -0.24 17.38
CA PHE A 49 -10.02 -1.08 17.08
C PHE A 49 -10.71 -1.50 18.39
N PRO A 50 -11.99 -1.92 18.34
CA PRO A 50 -12.70 -2.43 19.52
C PRO A 50 -11.95 -3.59 20.20
N HIS A 51 -12.26 -3.82 21.49
CA HIS A 51 -11.65 -4.88 22.32
C HIS A 51 -10.14 -4.68 22.57
N ASP A 52 -9.71 -3.42 22.75
CA ASP A 52 -8.32 -3.03 23.04
C ASP A 52 -7.30 -3.51 22.00
N MET A 53 -7.76 -3.72 20.76
CA MET A 53 -6.92 -4.07 19.63
C MET A 53 -6.36 -2.81 18.96
N THR A 54 -5.13 -2.90 18.44
CA THR A 54 -4.57 -1.88 17.56
C THR A 54 -4.20 -2.52 16.24
N CYS A 55 -4.80 -2.04 15.15
CA CYS A 55 -4.36 -2.38 13.81
C CYS A 55 -3.22 -1.48 13.41
N VAL A 56 -2.17 -2.03 12.80
CA VAL A 56 -1.09 -1.23 12.25
C VAL A 56 -1.13 -1.34 10.73
N ASP A 57 -1.38 -0.21 10.08
CA ASP A 57 -1.27 -0.08 8.64
C ASP A 57 0.11 0.44 8.23
N LEU A 58 0.75 -0.23 7.28
CA LEU A 58 2.04 0.17 6.72
C LEU A 58 1.83 0.92 5.41
N ARG A 59 2.46 2.07 5.22
CA ARG A 59 2.38 2.79 3.95
C ARG A 59 3.36 2.24 2.93
N TYR A 60 2.83 1.62 1.89
CA TYR A 60 3.60 1.16 0.74
C TYR A 60 3.51 2.20 -0.37
N THR A 61 4.65 2.67 -0.85
CA THR A 61 4.76 3.72 -1.89
C THR A 61 5.37 3.16 -3.17
N LYS A 62 5.01 3.78 -4.30
CA LYS A 62 5.58 3.49 -5.61
C LYS A 62 5.71 4.78 -6.42
N GLN A 63 6.88 4.97 -7.00
CA GLN A 63 7.06 5.95 -8.07
C GLN A 63 6.40 5.46 -9.36
N LEU A 64 5.56 6.33 -9.91
CA LEU A 64 4.81 6.11 -11.15
C LEU A 64 5.63 6.58 -12.36
#